data_AF-A0A954FRI8-F1
#
_entry.id   AF-A0A954FRI8-F1
#
_cell.length_a   1.000
_cell.length_b   1.000
_cell.length_c   1.000
_cell.angle_alpha   90.00
_cell.angle_beta   90.00
_cell.angle_gamma   90.00
#
_symmetry.space_group_name_H-M   'P 1'
#
loop_
_entity.id
_entity.type
_entity.pdbx_description
1 polymer ?
#
loop_
_entity_poly.entity_id
_entity_poly.type
_entity_poly.pdbx_seq_one_letter_code
_entity_poly.pdbx_strand_id
1 'polypeptide(L)'
;MSLPVLSGSVAVEEDPLDLMEEIDALKLEKDATILAHFYVDGEIQDIADFTGDSLKLARDATRVTTSTIVFAGVHFMGESAKIMNPQKRVLIPDLLAGCSLADSCPPDQLAAFQEQLRSQGRDFQTVAYINTSAAVKSLCDWIVTSG
;
A
#
# COMPACT_ATOMS: atom_id res chain seq x y z
N MET A 1 -9.96 43.71 18.38
CA MET A 1 -8.96 42.85 19.05
C MET A 1 -8.73 41.66 18.15
N SER A 2 -7.69 41.72 17.33
CA SER A 2 -7.32 40.65 16.41
C SER A 2 -6.46 39.66 17.17
N LEU A 3 -6.85 38.38 17.17
CA LEU A 3 -6.06 37.29 17.73
C LEU A 3 -4.80 37.10 16.87
N PRO A 4 -3.62 36.87 17.47
CA PRO A 4 -2.42 36.60 16.71
C PRO A 4 -2.51 35.21 16.07
N VAL A 5 -2.32 35.16 14.76
CA VAL A 5 -2.07 33.92 14.01
C VAL A 5 -0.68 33.45 14.40
N LEU A 6 -0.58 32.25 14.98
CA LEU A 6 0.69 31.57 15.20
C LEU A 6 1.25 31.17 13.82
N SER A 7 2.01 32.08 13.20
CA SER A 7 2.87 31.74 12.07
C SER A 7 4.15 31.14 12.61
N GLY A 8 4.32 29.83 12.45
CA GLY A 8 5.55 29.17 12.81
C GLY A 8 5.45 27.66 12.57
N SER A 9 5.62 27.22 11.32
CA SER A 9 6.15 25.88 11.10
C SER A 9 7.63 25.96 11.49
N VAL A 10 7.95 25.59 12.73
CA VAL A 10 9.34 25.33 13.09
C VAL A 10 9.72 24.09 12.29
N ALA A 11 10.57 24.26 11.27
CA ALA A 11 11.28 23.14 10.69
C ALA A 11 12.16 22.58 11.81
N VAL A 12 11.77 21.44 12.35
CA VAL A 12 12.63 20.68 13.25
C VAL A 12 13.71 20.11 12.33
N GLU A 13 14.94 20.61 12.45
CA GLU A 13 16.09 19.93 11.86
C GLU A 13 16.34 18.69 12.70
N GLU A 14 15.70 17.59 12.31
CA GLU A 14 15.94 16.26 12.89
C GLU A 14 17.23 15.71 12.28
N ASP A 15 18.17 15.28 13.13
CA ASP A 15 19.39 14.62 12.66
C ASP A 15 19.01 13.27 12.03
N PRO A 16 19.33 13.02 10.76
CA PRO A 16 18.97 11.76 10.09
C PRO A 16 19.47 10.51 10.82
N LEU A 17 20.59 10.60 11.55
CA LEU A 17 21.10 9.46 12.34
C LEU A 17 20.19 9.13 13.53
N ASP A 18 19.61 10.16 14.17
CA ASP A 18 18.66 9.99 15.27
C ASP A 18 17.38 9.30 14.77
N LEU A 19 16.90 9.70 13.58
CA LEU A 19 15.72 9.09 12.96
C LEU A 19 15.92 7.62 12.58
N MET A 20 17.08 7.24 12.05
CA MET A 20 17.35 5.83 11.71
C MET A 20 17.39 4.95 12.97
N GLU A 21 18.07 5.41 14.02
CA GLU A 21 18.12 4.71 15.31
C GLU A 21 16.74 4.60 15.96
N GLU A 22 15.93 5.66 15.90
CA GLU A 22 14.55 5.64 16.41
C GLU A 22 13.66 4.67 15.62
N ILE A 23 13.76 4.66 14.28
CA ILE A 23 13.01 3.73 13.43
C ILE A 23 13.37 2.28 13.76
N ASP A 24 14.65 1.96 13.92
CA ASP A 24 15.08 0.60 14.28
C ASP A 24 14.62 0.19 15.68
N ALA A 25 14.67 1.11 16.65
CA ALA A 25 14.12 0.89 17.98
C ALA A 25 12.61 0.63 17.93
N LEU A 26 11.85 1.41 17.15
CA LEU A 26 10.41 1.24 16.97
C LEU A 26 10.06 -0.04 16.22
N LYS A 27 10.85 -0.47 15.23
CA LYS A 27 10.65 -1.76 14.55
C LYS A 27 10.67 -2.92 15.53
N LEU A 28 11.63 -2.90 16.47
CA LEU A 28 11.73 -3.90 17.53
C LEU A 28 10.57 -3.78 18.53
N GLU A 29 10.28 -2.58 19.03
CA GLU A 29 9.24 -2.34 20.03
C GLU A 29 7.84 -2.72 19.51
N LYS A 30 7.55 -2.38 18.24
CA LYS A 30 6.23 -2.61 17.62
C LYS A 30 6.12 -3.94 16.91
N ASP A 31 7.15 -4.78 16.94
CA ASP A 31 7.23 -6.03 16.19
C ASP A 31 6.80 -5.79 14.73
N ALA A 32 7.58 -4.96 14.03
CA ALA A 32 7.24 -4.43 12.73
C ALA A 32 8.28 -4.77 11.65
N THR A 33 7.79 -5.00 10.44
CA THR A 33 8.59 -5.16 9.22
C THR A 33 8.22 -4.08 8.21
N ILE A 34 9.23 -3.46 7.61
CA ILE A 34 9.08 -2.42 6.57
C ILE A 34 9.25 -3.06 5.18
N LEU A 35 8.23 -2.91 4.35
CA LEU A 35 8.22 -3.24 2.92
C LEU A 35 8.28 -1.94 2.11
N ALA A 36 9.22 -1.80 1.18
CA ALA A 36 9.37 -0.59 0.37
C ALA A 36 9.35 -0.88 -1.14
N HIS A 37 8.53 -0.12 -1.87
CA HIS A 37 8.51 -0.19 -3.33
C HIS A 37 9.71 0.56 -3.94
N PHE A 38 10.23 0.12 -5.09
CA PHE A 38 11.37 0.76 -5.77
C PHE A 38 11.19 2.25 -6.15
N TYR A 39 9.99 2.82 -5.99
CA TYR A 39 9.69 4.20 -6.35
C TYR A 39 9.67 5.16 -5.15
N VAL A 40 9.92 4.67 -3.94
CA VAL A 40 10.11 5.55 -2.78
C VAL A 40 11.55 6.08 -2.75
N ASP A 41 11.78 7.15 -2.00
CA ASP A 41 13.10 7.75 -1.85
C ASP A 41 14.14 6.75 -1.31
N GLY A 42 15.41 6.92 -1.72
CA GLY A 42 16.48 5.98 -1.39
C GLY A 42 16.65 5.75 0.12
N GLU A 43 16.52 6.81 0.92
CA GLU A 43 16.63 6.75 2.38
C GLU A 43 15.55 5.84 2.99
N ILE A 44 14.35 5.78 2.39
CA ILE A 44 13.28 4.86 2.82
C ILE A 44 13.59 3.42 2.40
N GLN A 45 14.26 3.22 1.25
CA GLN A 45 14.70 1.90 0.81
C GLN A 45 15.80 1.34 1.72
N ASP A 46 16.71 2.20 2.20
CA ASP A 46 17.84 1.82 3.05
C ASP A 46 17.39 1.29 4.43
N ILE A 47 16.27 1.77 4.97
CA ILE A 47 15.70 1.31 6.25
C ILE A 47 14.73 0.12 6.12
N ALA A 48 14.37 -0.26 4.88
CA ALA A 48 13.38 -1.29 4.62
C ALA A 48 13.95 -2.70 4.77
N ASP A 49 13.20 -3.61 5.39
CA ASP A 49 13.60 -5.01 5.51
C ASP A 49 13.48 -5.77 4.17
N PHE A 50 12.56 -5.30 3.32
CA PHE A 50 12.33 -5.83 1.98
C PHE A 50 12.07 -4.71 0.99
N THR A 51 12.82 -4.69 -0.10
CA THR A 51 12.59 -3.81 -1.26
C THR A 51 12.15 -4.61 -2.48
N GLY A 52 11.26 -4.07 -3.32
CA GLY A 52 10.75 -4.83 -4.46
C GLY A 52 9.76 -4.10 -5.37
N ASP A 53 9.43 -4.76 -6.48
CA ASP A 53 8.24 -4.43 -7.27
C ASP A 53 6.97 -5.01 -6.62
N SER A 54 5.81 -4.75 -7.23
CA SER A 54 4.51 -5.22 -6.71
C SER A 54 4.44 -6.73 -6.50
N LEU A 55 5.03 -7.53 -7.39
CA LEU A 55 4.95 -9.00 -7.32
C LEU A 55 5.84 -9.54 -6.20
N LYS A 56 7.09 -9.05 -6.13
CA LYS A 56 8.02 -9.42 -5.08
C LYS A 56 7.49 -9.04 -3.71
N LEU A 57 7.00 -7.81 -3.54
CA LEU A 57 6.46 -7.36 -2.26
C LEU A 57 5.19 -8.10 -1.86
N ALA A 58 4.32 -8.44 -2.83
CA ALA A 58 3.16 -9.28 -2.53
C ALA A 58 3.58 -10.65 -1.98
N ARG A 59 4.61 -11.28 -2.57
CA ARG A 59 5.15 -12.56 -2.08
C ARG A 59 5.83 -12.40 -0.72
N ASP A 60 6.68 -11.39 -0.55
CA ASP A 60 7.40 -11.17 0.70
C ASP A 60 6.46 -10.84 1.86
N ALA A 61 5.37 -10.10 1.62
CA ALA A 61 4.35 -9.83 2.62
C ALA A 61 3.74 -11.13 3.23
N THR A 62 3.68 -12.23 2.48
CA THR A 62 3.19 -13.53 3.00
C THR A 62 4.21 -14.24 3.89
N ARG A 63 5.49 -13.86 3.80
CA ARG A 63 6.61 -14.45 4.54
C ARG A 63 6.95 -13.67 5.81
N VAL A 64 6.40 -12.47 5.97
CA VAL A 64 6.56 -11.65 7.18
C VAL A 64 6.00 -12.40 8.39
N THR A 65 6.82 -12.53 9.43
CA THR A 65 6.47 -13.19 10.69
C THR A 65 6.04 -12.22 11.79
N THR A 66 6.44 -10.95 11.66
CA THR A 66 6.08 -9.88 12.59
C THR A 66 4.59 -9.57 12.54
N SER A 67 4.04 -9.05 13.64
CA SER A 67 2.61 -8.73 13.76
C SER A 67 2.20 -7.45 13.04
N THR A 68 3.16 -6.57 12.76
CA THR A 68 2.95 -5.29 12.06
C THR A 68 3.74 -5.22 10.75
N ILE A 69 3.08 -4.80 9.68
CA ILE A 69 3.70 -4.45 8.40
C ILE A 69 3.56 -2.95 8.19
N VAL A 70 4.67 -2.26 7.95
CA VAL A 70 4.68 -0.89 7.43
C VAL A 70 4.97 -0.96 5.94
N PHE A 71 4.01 -0.53 5.12
CA PHE A 71 4.13 -0.58 3.67
C PHE A 71 4.46 0.82 3.14
N ALA A 72 5.74 1.05 2.83
CA ALA A 72 6.22 2.24 2.15
C ALA A 72 5.96 2.11 0.64
N GLY A 73 4.76 2.53 0.25
CA GLY A 73 4.28 2.49 -1.12
C GLY A 73 2.89 3.14 -1.22
N VAL A 74 2.15 2.80 -2.26
CA VAL A 74 0.82 3.36 -2.52
C VAL A 74 -0.30 2.52 -1.90
N HIS A 75 -1.47 3.14 -1.72
CA HIS A 75 -2.61 2.61 -0.97
C HIS A 75 -3.01 1.18 -1.35
N PHE A 76 -3.18 0.89 -2.65
CA PHE A 76 -3.60 -0.44 -3.10
C PHE A 76 -2.60 -1.55 -2.78
N MET A 77 -1.31 -1.22 -2.61
CA MET A 77 -0.28 -2.20 -2.24
C MET A 77 -0.42 -2.57 -0.76
N GLY A 78 -0.65 -1.59 0.10
CA GLY A 78 -0.96 -1.83 1.51
C GLY A 78 -2.27 -2.62 1.69
N GLU A 79 -3.31 -2.31 0.91
CA GLU A 79 -4.53 -3.12 0.86
C GLU A 79 -4.23 -4.58 0.48
N SER A 80 -3.37 -4.78 -0.52
CA SER A 80 -2.98 -6.13 -0.96
C SER A 80 -2.24 -6.88 0.14
N ALA A 81 -1.31 -6.23 0.83
CA ALA A 81 -0.62 -6.78 1.99
C ALA A 81 -1.61 -7.18 3.11
N LYS A 82 -2.63 -6.35 3.36
CA LYS A 82 -3.68 -6.63 4.36
C LYS A 82 -4.60 -7.77 3.95
N ILE A 83 -4.98 -7.89 2.68
CA ILE A 83 -5.77 -9.00 2.15
C ILE A 83 -5.04 -10.34 2.39
N MET A 84 -3.72 -10.39 2.13
CA MET A 84 -2.92 -11.60 2.33
C MET A 84 -2.60 -11.87 3.81
N ASN A 85 -2.63 -10.84 4.66
CA ASN A 85 -2.32 -10.92 6.08
C ASN A 85 -3.48 -10.39 6.96
N PRO A 86 -4.66 -11.04 6.95
CA PRO A 86 -5.87 -10.48 7.56
C PRO A 86 -5.73 -10.23 9.07
N GLN A 87 -4.89 -11.01 9.75
CA GLN A 87 -4.66 -10.87 11.20
C GLN A 87 -3.54 -9.89 11.57
N LYS A 88 -2.68 -9.50 10.63
CA LYS A 88 -1.59 -8.55 10.90
C LYS A 88 -2.08 -7.12 10.82
N ARG A 89 -1.44 -6.23 11.57
CA ARG A 89 -1.63 -4.79 11.40
C ARG A 89 -0.86 -4.36 10.16
N VAL A 90 -1.49 -3.62 9.25
CA VAL A 90 -0.83 -3.02 8.09
C VAL A 90 -0.97 -1.51 8.17
N LEU A 91 0.14 -0.81 8.07
CA LEU A 91 0.25 0.64 8.13
C LEU A 91 0.78 1.16 6.80
N ILE A 92 0.26 2.31 6.38
CA ILE A 92 0.79 3.07 5.23
C ILE A 92 1.17 4.45 5.78
N PRO A 93 2.43 4.89 5.63
CA PRO A 93 2.89 6.16 6.21
C PRO A 93 2.10 7.38 5.72
N ASP A 94 1.66 7.36 4.46
CA ASP A 94 0.83 8.42 3.86
C ASP A 94 -0.42 7.82 3.21
N LEU A 95 -1.60 8.17 3.74
CA LEU A 95 -2.88 7.73 3.19
C LEU A 95 -3.23 8.43 1.87
N LEU A 96 -2.57 9.54 1.54
CA LEU A 96 -2.74 10.25 0.27
C LEU A 96 -1.87 9.68 -0.86
N ALA A 97 -1.03 8.68 -0.57
CA ALA A 97 -0.25 7.95 -1.57
C ALA A 97 -1.16 7.09 -2.48
N GLY A 98 -1.82 7.75 -3.43
CA GLY A 98 -2.77 7.15 -4.37
C GLY A 98 -2.13 6.62 -5.65
N CYS A 99 -2.96 6.07 -6.53
CA CYS A 99 -2.57 5.67 -7.88
C CYS A 99 -3.71 5.98 -8.85
N SER A 100 -3.47 6.94 -9.75
CA SER A 100 -4.47 7.36 -10.75
C SER A 100 -4.99 6.20 -11.60
N LEU A 101 -4.16 5.19 -11.84
CA LEU A 101 -4.56 3.98 -12.56
C LEU A 101 -5.56 3.14 -11.76
N ALA A 102 -5.39 3.04 -10.44
CA ALA A 102 -6.36 2.36 -9.59
C ALA A 102 -7.69 3.13 -9.55
N ASP A 103 -7.63 4.46 -9.50
CA ASP A 103 -8.81 5.33 -9.49
C ASP A 103 -9.58 5.31 -10.81
N SER A 104 -8.92 4.91 -11.90
CA SER A 104 -9.53 4.81 -13.25
C SER A 104 -10.45 3.60 -13.41
N CYS A 105 -10.52 2.70 -12.42
CA CYS A 105 -11.43 1.56 -12.44
C CYS A 105 -12.34 1.56 -11.20
N PRO A 106 -13.48 2.27 -11.25
CA PRO A 106 -14.46 2.24 -10.16
C PRO A 106 -15.13 0.86 -10.03
N PRO A 107 -15.26 0.31 -8.81
CA PRO A 107 -15.78 -1.04 -8.60
C PRO A 107 -17.25 -1.20 -8.98
N ASP A 108 -18.06 -0.16 -8.77
CA ASP A 108 -19.47 -0.11 -9.15
C ASP A 108 -19.66 -0.18 -10.68
N GLN A 109 -18.81 0.52 -11.43
CA GLN A 109 -18.83 0.47 -12.90
C GLN A 109 -18.41 -0.90 -13.43
N LEU A 110 -17.37 -1.52 -12.83
CA LEU A 110 -16.97 -2.87 -13.18
C LEU A 110 -18.09 -3.88 -12.91
N ALA A 111 -18.71 -3.83 -11.73
CA ALA A 111 -19.81 -4.72 -11.37
C ALA A 111 -21.00 -4.59 -12.33
N ALA A 112 -21.38 -3.37 -12.69
CA ALA A 112 -22.46 -3.10 -13.65
C ALA A 112 -22.14 -3.67 -15.05
N PHE A 113 -20.89 -3.51 -15.51
CA PHE A 113 -20.47 -4.06 -16.80
C PHE A 113 -20.46 -5.60 -16.80
N GLN A 114 -19.94 -6.22 -15.74
CA GLN A 114 -19.98 -7.68 -15.58
C GLN A 114 -21.42 -8.21 -15.61
N GLU A 115 -22.35 -7.54 -14.92
CA GLU A 115 -23.75 -7.94 -14.91
C GLU A 115 -24.40 -7.81 -16.29
N GLN A 116 -24.10 -6.74 -17.02
CA GLN A 116 -24.53 -6.59 -18.41
C GLN A 116 -24.04 -7.76 -19.28
N LEU A 117 -22.78 -8.15 -19.16
CA LEU A 117 -22.22 -9.28 -19.93
C LEU A 117 -22.90 -10.61 -19.56
N ARG A 118 -23.14 -10.86 -18.26
CA ARG A 118 -23.87 -12.05 -17.80
C ARG A 118 -25.31 -12.09 -18.33
N SER A 119 -26.00 -10.95 -18.34
CA SER A 119 -27.37 -10.84 -18.86
C SER A 119 -27.48 -11.18 -20.36
N GLN A 120 -26.38 -11.05 -21.10
CA GLN A 120 -26.25 -11.43 -22.51
C GLN A 120 -25.88 -12.91 -22.70
N GLY A 121 -25.82 -13.69 -21.63
CA GLY A 121 -25.43 -15.10 -21.65
C GLY A 121 -23.94 -15.32 -21.93
N ARG A 122 -23.09 -14.31 -21.71
CA ARG A 122 -21.65 -14.44 -21.92
C ARG A 122 -20.97 -15.08 -20.72
N ASP A 123 -20.13 -16.06 -21.01
CA ASP A 123 -19.16 -16.61 -20.05
C ASP A 123 -17.83 -15.86 -20.18
N PHE A 124 -17.24 -15.46 -19.05
CA PHE A 124 -16.00 -14.68 -19.02
C PHE A 124 -15.30 -14.79 -17.66
N GLN A 125 -14.00 -14.53 -17.66
CA GLN A 125 -13.21 -14.29 -16.45
C GLN A 125 -12.76 -12.83 -16.42
N THR A 126 -12.67 -12.29 -15.22
CA THR A 126 -12.19 -10.93 -14.94
C THR A 126 -10.76 -11.01 -14.43
N VAL A 127 -9.84 -10.49 -15.23
CA VAL A 127 -8.43 -10.37 -14.88
C VAL A 127 -8.12 -8.90 -14.66
N ALA A 128 -7.63 -8.54 -13.47
CA ALA A 128 -7.24 -7.18 -13.15
C ALA A 128 -5.76 -7.06 -12.85
N TYR A 129 -5.18 -5.93 -13.24
CA TYR A 129 -3.84 -5.57 -12.83
C TYR A 129 -3.81 -5.24 -11.33
N ILE A 130 -2.69 -5.51 -10.65
CA ILE A 130 -2.55 -5.33 -9.20
C ILE A 130 -2.81 -3.88 -8.74
N ASN A 131 -2.58 -2.91 -9.62
CA ASN A 131 -2.85 -1.48 -9.43
C ASN A 131 -4.35 -1.18 -9.51
N THR A 132 -5.13 -1.78 -8.63
CA THR A 132 -6.57 -1.56 -8.50
C THR A 132 -6.98 -1.68 -7.03
N SER A 133 -8.11 -1.10 -6.64
CA SER A 133 -8.54 -1.11 -5.23
C SER A 133 -8.91 -2.53 -4.74
N ALA A 134 -8.89 -2.75 -3.43
CA ALA A 134 -9.41 -3.97 -2.81
C ALA A 134 -10.85 -4.30 -3.27
N ALA A 135 -11.69 -3.28 -3.43
CA ALA A 135 -13.06 -3.43 -3.91
C ALA A 135 -13.09 -4.01 -5.33
N VAL A 136 -12.27 -3.51 -6.25
CA VAL A 136 -12.15 -4.07 -7.60
C VAL A 136 -11.60 -5.50 -7.55
N LYS A 137 -10.56 -5.74 -6.74
CA LYS A 137 -9.99 -7.08 -6.57
C LYS A 137 -11.04 -8.12 -6.15
N SER A 138 -12.01 -7.73 -5.32
CA SER A 138 -13.10 -8.62 -4.89
C SER A 138 -14.06 -9.05 -6.01
N LEU A 139 -14.05 -8.34 -7.14
CA LEU A 139 -14.86 -8.62 -8.33
C LEU A 139 -14.07 -9.38 -9.41
N CYS A 140 -12.81 -9.72 -9.16
CA CYS A 140 -11.92 -10.34 -10.14
C CYS A 140 -11.66 -11.80 -9.84
N ASP A 141 -11.50 -12.59 -10.89
CA ASP A 141 -11.08 -14.00 -10.80
C ASP A 141 -9.56 -14.10 -10.62
N TRP A 142 -8.80 -13.19 -11.25
CA TRP A 142 -7.35 -13.19 -11.24
C TRP A 142 -6.77 -11.79 -11.06
N ILE A 143 -5.71 -11.70 -10.25
CA ILE A 143 -4.88 -10.51 -10.13
C ILE A 143 -3.50 -10.79 -10.75
N VAL A 144 -3.04 -9.89 -11.61
CA VAL A 144 -1.76 -10.04 -12.33
C VAL A 144 -0.85 -8.83 -12.13
N THR A 145 0.45 -9.05 -12.34
CA THR A 145 1.50 -8.03 -12.36
C THR A 145 2.15 -7.96 -13.75
N SER A 146 3.09 -7.04 -13.96
CA SER A 146 3.67 -6.78 -15.29
C SER A 146 4.76 -7.76 -15.69
N GLY A 147 5.33 -8.49 -14.71
CA GLY A 147 6.31 -9.56 -14.92
C GLY A 147 5.70 -10.95 -14.92
#